data_AF-A0A7G5BVT5-F1
#
_entry.id   AF-A0A7G5BVT5-F1
#
_cell.length_a   1.000
_cell.length_b   1.000
_cell.length_c   1.000
_cell.angle_alpha   90.00
_cell.angle_beta   90.00
_cell.angle_gamma   90.00
#
_symmetry.space_group_name_H-M   'P 1'
#
loop_
_entity.id
_entity.type
_entity.pdbx_description
1 polymer ?
#
loop_
_entity_poly.entity_id
_entity_poly.type
_entity_poly.pdbx_seq_one_letter_code
_entity_poly.pdbx_strand_id
1 'polypeptide(L)'
;MKSKPRMIISGPASRMKEYLSQTGYVRDFIHRSTYRLELRAATGIYVFQVPFEEADGALALYGETAFFDGIADSDVPGDIQIAALDRWQALSSRVANAQTKVYSPDRGDRRPSAPVRSRSVESASNGSMVQDLSDMKRLGKDMERMKTEQQLNEEGLVNDPIQY
;
A
#
# COMPACT_ATOMS: atom_id res chain seq x y z
N MET A 1 14.89 29.74 -9.70
CA MET A 1 13.73 28.84 -9.85
C MET A 1 14.02 27.59 -9.02
N LYS A 2 13.28 27.35 -7.93
CA LYS A 2 13.49 26.15 -7.09
C LYS A 2 13.00 24.94 -7.89
N SER A 3 13.85 23.95 -8.11
CA SER A 3 13.46 22.69 -8.74
C SER A 3 12.34 22.05 -7.92
N LYS A 4 11.12 21.93 -8.49
CA LYS A 4 10.10 21.05 -7.90
C LYS A 4 10.74 19.66 -7.82
N PRO A 5 10.76 18.99 -6.66
CA PRO A 5 11.25 17.63 -6.58
C PRO A 5 10.40 16.76 -7.50
N ARG A 6 11.03 15.82 -8.22
CA ARG A 6 10.36 14.81 -9.06
C ARG A 6 9.39 14.01 -8.22
N MET A 7 8.15 14.50 -8.18
CA MET A 7 7.02 13.90 -7.49
C MET A 7 6.26 13.05 -8.50
N ILE A 8 6.84 11.91 -8.87
CA ILE A 8 6.18 10.89 -9.69
C ILE A 8 5.79 9.73 -8.78
N ILE A 9 4.52 9.34 -8.80
CA ILE A 9 4.01 8.18 -8.07
C ILE A 9 3.50 7.19 -9.11
N SER A 10 4.10 6.00 -9.17
CA SER A 10 3.71 4.96 -10.11
C SER A 10 3.43 3.64 -9.42
N GLY A 11 2.44 2.91 -9.90
CA GLY A 11 2.12 1.57 -9.41
C GLY A 11 1.02 0.88 -10.24
N PRO A 12 0.59 -0.33 -9.83
CA PRO A 12 -0.51 -1.03 -10.48
C PRO A 12 -1.78 -0.20 -10.50
N ALA A 13 -2.43 -0.07 -11.66
CA ALA A 13 -3.55 0.84 -11.85
C ALA A 13 -4.73 0.55 -10.91
N SER A 14 -5.01 -0.72 -10.64
CA SER A 14 -6.07 -1.15 -9.71
C SER A 14 -5.84 -0.60 -8.30
N ARG A 15 -4.64 -0.82 -7.75
CA ARG A 15 -4.24 -0.32 -6.42
C ARG A 15 -4.16 1.20 -6.36
N MET A 16 -3.61 1.82 -7.41
CA MET A 16 -3.52 3.28 -7.50
C MET A 16 -4.91 3.94 -7.48
N LYS A 17 -5.87 3.40 -8.25
CA LYS A 17 -7.27 3.86 -8.27
C LYS A 17 -7.92 3.73 -6.88
N GLU A 18 -7.66 2.64 -6.17
CA GLU A 18 -8.12 2.42 -4.80
C GLU A 18 -7.56 3.49 -3.85
N TYR A 19 -6.25 3.74 -3.87
CA TYR A 19 -5.61 4.72 -2.98
C TYR A 19 -6.05 6.15 -3.28
N LEU A 20 -6.23 6.50 -4.55
CA LEU A 20 -6.77 7.79 -4.98
C LEU A 20 -8.18 8.00 -4.43
N SER A 21 -9.04 7.00 -4.56
CA SER A 21 -10.40 7.05 -4.01
C SER A 21 -10.39 7.25 -2.48
N GLN A 22 -9.55 6.52 -1.76
CA GLN A 22 -9.45 6.64 -0.29
C GLN A 22 -8.87 7.98 0.19
N THR A 23 -8.08 8.65 -0.64
CA THR A 23 -7.48 9.96 -0.31
C THR A 23 -8.36 11.14 -0.74
N GLY A 24 -9.48 10.86 -1.40
CA GLY A 24 -10.48 11.86 -1.81
C GLY A 24 -10.32 12.33 -3.25
N TYR A 25 -9.41 11.73 -4.04
CA TYR A 25 -9.30 12.04 -5.46
C TYR A 25 -10.41 11.34 -6.24
N VAL A 26 -11.04 12.11 -7.12
CA VAL A 26 -12.08 11.65 -8.04
C VAL A 26 -11.54 11.75 -9.46
N ARG A 27 -11.81 10.75 -10.29
CA ARG A 27 -11.43 10.82 -11.70
C ARG A 27 -12.28 11.87 -12.39
N ASP A 28 -11.65 12.78 -13.13
CA ASP A 28 -12.42 13.68 -13.99
C ASP A 28 -12.87 12.93 -15.25
N PHE A 29 -14.17 12.97 -15.53
CA PHE A 29 -14.76 12.36 -16.72
C PHE A 29 -14.63 13.25 -17.96
N ILE A 30 -14.45 14.57 -17.75
CA ILE A 30 -14.28 15.55 -18.82
C ILE A 30 -12.84 15.48 -19.32
N HIS A 31 -11.87 15.57 -18.41
CA HIS A 31 -10.45 15.42 -18.70
C HIS A 31 -10.00 14.00 -18.35
N ARG A 32 -10.15 13.07 -19.31
CA ARG A 32 -9.90 11.61 -19.14
C ARG A 32 -8.53 11.22 -18.58
N SER A 33 -7.60 12.18 -18.50
CA SER A 33 -6.21 12.09 -18.05
C SER A 33 -5.91 12.83 -16.74
N THR A 34 -6.92 13.25 -15.96
CA THR A 34 -6.70 13.93 -14.67
C THR A 34 -7.54 13.37 -13.52
N TYR A 35 -6.97 13.46 -12.32
CA TYR A 35 -7.68 13.26 -11.06
C TYR A 35 -7.88 14.61 -10.38
N ARG A 36 -9.09 14.86 -9.89
CA ARG A 36 -9.43 16.08 -9.17
C ARG A 36 -9.60 15.81 -7.68
N LEU A 37 -9.21 16.78 -6.86
CA LEU A 37 -9.38 16.79 -5.42
C LEU A 37 -9.99 18.14 -5.04
N GLU A 38 -11.13 18.09 -4.34
CA GLU A 38 -11.79 19.31 -3.87
C GLU A 38 -11.28 19.66 -2.47
N LEU A 39 -10.71 20.86 -2.34
CA LEU A 39 -10.21 21.42 -1.09
C LEU A 39 -11.10 22.58 -0.69
N ARG A 40 -11.74 22.47 0.47
CA ARG A 40 -12.63 23.50 1.00
C ARG A 40 -11.86 24.45 1.91
N ALA A 41 -11.86 25.73 1.56
CA ALA A 41 -11.34 26.83 2.36
C ALA A 41 -12.47 27.66 2.98
N ALA A 42 -12.11 28.61 3.85
CA ALA A 42 -13.03 29.65 4.29
C ALA A 42 -13.44 30.60 3.15
N THR A 43 -12.59 30.78 2.13
CA THR A 43 -12.78 31.68 0.99
C THR A 43 -13.53 31.06 -0.18
N GLY A 44 -13.67 29.73 -0.22
CA GLY A 44 -14.30 29.03 -1.34
C GLY A 44 -13.85 27.57 -1.48
N ILE A 45 -14.17 26.98 -2.62
CA ILE A 45 -13.75 25.62 -2.99
C ILE A 45 -12.66 25.73 -4.06
N TYR A 46 -11.53 25.07 -3.81
CA TYR A 46 -10.41 24.98 -4.74
C TYR A 46 -10.34 23.56 -5.28
N VAL A 47 -10.19 23.43 -6.60
CA VAL A 47 -10.08 22.12 -7.25
C VAL A 47 -8.64 21.91 -7.64
N PHE A 48 -7.99 20.94 -7.01
CA PHE A 48 -6.62 20.53 -7.32
C PHE A 48 -6.64 19.38 -8.32
N GLN A 49 -5.99 19.55 -9.46
CA GLN A 49 -5.96 18.57 -10.54
C GLN A 49 -4.56 17.98 -10.69
N VAL A 50 -4.49 16.65 -10.82
CA VAL A 50 -3.27 15.88 -11.01
C VAL A 50 -3.36 15.10 -12.31
N PRO A 51 -2.48 15.38 -13.28
CA PRO A 51 -2.36 14.58 -14.50
C PRO A 51 -1.89 13.16 -14.21
N PHE A 52 -2.44 12.20 -14.96
CA PHE A 52 -2.03 10.81 -14.89
C PHE A 52 -1.88 10.20 -16.28
N GLU A 53 -1.04 9.18 -16.35
CA GLU A 53 -0.87 8.34 -17.52
C GLU A 53 -1.08 6.87 -17.12
N GLU A 54 -1.86 6.15 -17.90
CA GLU A 54 -2.14 4.73 -17.69
C GLU A 54 -1.62 3.94 -18.90
N ALA A 55 -0.63 3.09 -18.67
CA ALA A 55 0.00 2.25 -19.69
C ALA A 55 0.28 0.87 -19.11
N ASP A 56 0.01 -0.19 -19.87
CA ASP A 56 0.29 -1.59 -19.52
C ASP A 56 -0.20 -2.02 -18.12
N GLY A 57 -1.38 -1.53 -17.71
CA GLY A 57 -1.97 -1.84 -16.39
C GLY A 57 -1.29 -1.15 -15.21
N ALA A 58 -0.33 -0.26 -15.45
CA ALA A 58 0.26 0.64 -14.48
C ALA A 58 -0.29 2.06 -14.64
N LEU A 59 -0.39 2.78 -13.52
CA LEU A 59 -0.82 4.18 -13.47
C LEU A 59 0.31 5.02 -12.87
N ALA A 60 0.70 6.07 -13.58
CA ALA A 60 1.68 7.06 -13.15
C ALA A 60 0.98 8.41 -12.93
N LEU A 61 1.21 9.01 -11.76
CA LEU A 61 0.74 10.34 -11.40
C LEU A 61 1.90 11.32 -11.44
N TYR A 62 1.69 12.48 -12.06
CA TYR A 62 2.69 13.52 -12.21
C TYR A 62 2.35 14.70 -11.30
N GLY A 63 2.93 14.73 -10.10
CA GLY A 63 2.69 15.80 -9.13
C GLY A 63 3.33 17.13 -9.53
N GLU A 64 4.39 17.12 -10.35
CA GLU A 64 5.05 18.35 -10.80
C GLU A 64 4.16 19.20 -11.71
N THR A 65 3.32 18.53 -12.51
CA THR A 65 2.38 19.11 -13.46
C THR A 65 0.99 19.26 -12.86
N ALA A 66 0.82 19.02 -11.56
CA ALA A 66 -0.43 19.30 -10.87
C ALA A 66 -0.67 20.81 -10.75
N PHE A 67 -1.92 21.21 -10.86
CA PHE A 67 -2.34 22.62 -10.89
C PHE A 67 -3.72 22.80 -10.24
N PHE A 68 -4.05 24.05 -9.91
CA PHE A 68 -5.40 24.41 -9.45
C PHE A 68 -6.26 24.86 -10.62
N ASP A 69 -7.50 24.39 -10.67
CA ASP A 69 -8.43 24.73 -11.73
C ASP A 69 -8.85 26.22 -11.65
N GLY A 70 -8.68 26.94 -12.76
CA GLY A 70 -9.10 28.33 -12.91
C GLY A 70 -8.34 29.38 -12.08
N ILE A 71 -7.28 29.02 -11.34
CA ILE A 71 -6.53 29.93 -10.46
C ILE A 71 -5.03 29.65 -10.58
N ALA A 72 -4.21 30.70 -10.62
CA ALA A 72 -2.75 30.56 -10.62
C ALA A 72 -2.25 30.09 -9.24
N ASP A 73 -1.23 29.23 -9.22
CA ASP A 73 -0.62 28.73 -7.98
C ASP A 73 -0.21 29.85 -7.00
N SER A 74 0.13 31.05 -7.49
CA SER A 74 0.48 32.21 -6.67
C SER A 74 -0.70 32.79 -5.88
N ASP A 75 -1.91 32.60 -6.37
CA ASP A 75 -3.13 33.23 -5.86
C ASP A 75 -3.91 32.27 -4.93
N VAL A 76 -3.44 31.03 -4.82
CA VAL A 76 -4.01 30.02 -3.93
C VAL A 76 -3.55 30.29 -2.50
N PRO A 77 -4.47 30.38 -1.52
CA PRO A 77 -4.14 30.54 -0.11
C PRO A 77 -3.15 29.46 0.38
N GLY A 78 -2.18 29.87 1.21
CA GLY A 78 -1.10 28.98 1.65
C GLY A 78 -1.57 27.77 2.44
N ASP A 79 -2.67 27.88 3.19
CA ASP A 79 -3.36 26.79 3.87
C ASP A 79 -3.87 25.73 2.88
N ILE A 80 -4.38 26.13 1.73
CA ILE A 80 -4.85 25.22 0.67
C ILE A 80 -3.67 24.55 -0.04
N GLN A 81 -2.58 25.27 -0.26
CA GLN A 81 -1.35 24.68 -0.80
C GLN A 81 -0.78 23.62 0.15
N ILE A 82 -0.78 23.91 1.46
CA ILE A 82 -0.34 22.96 2.49
C ILE A 82 -1.27 21.74 2.51
N ALA A 83 -2.59 21.94 2.46
CA ALA A 83 -3.55 20.85 2.43
C ALA A 83 -3.39 19.95 1.18
N ALA A 84 -3.15 20.54 0.01
CA ALA A 84 -2.89 19.79 -1.22
C ALA A 84 -1.61 18.95 -1.11
N LEU A 85 -0.55 19.54 -0.56
CA LEU A 85 0.74 18.88 -0.37
C LEU A 85 0.65 17.75 0.67
N ASP A 86 -0.08 17.95 1.77
CA ASP A 86 -0.33 16.92 2.78
C ASP A 86 -1.10 15.73 2.18
N ARG A 87 -2.12 16.00 1.37
CA ARG A 87 -2.88 14.96 0.65
C ARG A 87 -2.00 14.18 -0.33
N TRP A 88 -1.11 14.88 -1.04
CA TRP A 88 -0.13 14.25 -1.92
C TRP A 88 0.86 13.37 -1.15
N GLN A 89 1.38 13.85 -0.02
CA GLN A 89 2.29 13.07 0.83
C GLN A 89 1.60 11.85 1.44
N ALA A 90 0.34 11.98 1.85
CA ALA A 90 -0.47 10.87 2.33
C ALA A 90 -0.66 9.80 1.25
N LEU A 91 -0.93 10.20 0.01
CA LEU A 91 -1.02 9.29 -1.14
C LEU A 91 0.32 8.59 -1.40
N SER A 92 1.42 9.36 -1.48
CA SER A 92 2.77 8.84 -1.70
C SER A 92 3.18 7.81 -0.64
N SER A 93 2.94 8.13 0.64
CA SER A 93 3.24 7.25 1.76
C SER A 93 2.45 5.95 1.69
N ARG A 94 1.17 5.99 1.28
CA ARG A 94 0.36 4.79 1.07
C ARG A 94 0.90 3.90 -0.04
N VAL A 95 1.27 4.50 -1.18
CA VAL A 95 1.84 3.74 -2.31
C VAL A 95 3.18 3.10 -1.93
N ALA A 96 4.05 3.83 -1.24
CA ALA A 96 5.33 3.30 -0.75
C ALA A 96 5.13 2.14 0.24
N ASN A 97 4.22 2.30 1.21
CA ASN A 97 3.90 1.25 2.18
C ASN A 97 3.26 0.01 1.53
N ALA A 98 2.47 0.20 0.46
CA ALA A 98 1.86 -0.89 -0.29
C ALA A 98 2.88 -1.75 -1.04
N GLN A 99 3.87 -1.12 -1.68
CA GLN A 99 4.96 -1.85 -2.35
C GLN A 99 5.82 -2.65 -1.36
N THR A 100 5.82 -2.29 -0.08
CA THR A 100 6.58 -2.99 0.96
C THR A 100 5.90 -4.29 1.43
N LYS A 101 4.63 -4.53 1.06
CA LYS A 101 3.92 -5.79 1.35
C LYS A 101 4.18 -6.89 0.30
N VAL A 102 5.37 -6.93 -0.28
CA VAL A 102 5.83 -8.16 -0.94
C VAL A 102 6.07 -9.17 0.16
N TYR A 103 5.27 -10.24 0.19
CA TYR A 103 5.56 -11.40 1.02
C TYR A 103 6.96 -11.89 0.66
N SER A 104 7.90 -11.60 1.55
CA SER A 104 9.26 -12.10 1.49
C SER A 104 9.42 -12.94 2.74
N PRO A 105 9.33 -14.28 2.63
CA PRO A 105 9.54 -15.17 3.78
C PRO A 105 10.93 -14.98 4.41
N ASP A 106 11.86 -14.31 3.71
CA ASP A 106 13.20 -13.96 4.19
C ASP A 106 13.32 -12.62 4.96
N ARG A 107 12.36 -11.70 4.86
CA ARG A 107 12.52 -10.32 5.40
C ARG A 107 11.82 -10.02 6.72
N GLY A 108 11.29 -11.04 7.40
CA GLY A 108 10.44 -10.84 8.58
C GLY A 108 10.99 -11.35 9.91
N ASP A 109 11.94 -12.28 9.95
CA ASP A 109 12.45 -12.79 11.21
C ASP A 109 13.84 -13.43 11.01
N ARG A 110 14.89 -12.79 11.54
CA ARG A 110 16.13 -13.50 11.95
C ARG A 110 15.88 -14.38 13.18
N ARG A 111 14.64 -14.82 13.44
CA ARG A 111 14.43 -15.96 14.31
C ARG A 111 14.77 -17.17 13.46
N PRO A 112 15.81 -17.93 13.82
CA PRO A 112 16.06 -19.15 13.09
C PRO A 112 14.79 -20.00 13.22
N SER A 113 14.16 -20.29 12.10
CA SER A 113 13.38 -21.51 11.88
C SER A 113 14.29 -22.75 11.96
N ALA A 114 15.43 -22.66 12.66
CA ALA A 114 16.27 -23.80 12.94
C ALA A 114 15.45 -24.78 13.79
N PRO A 115 15.62 -26.08 13.53
CA PRO A 115 15.06 -27.10 14.40
C PRO A 115 15.57 -26.85 15.83
N VAL A 116 14.63 -26.79 16.78
CA VAL A 116 14.97 -26.87 18.20
C VAL A 116 15.72 -28.18 18.39
N ARG A 117 16.86 -28.17 19.10
CA ARG A 117 17.57 -29.41 19.43
C ARG A 117 16.58 -30.39 20.02
N SER A 118 16.40 -31.54 19.37
CA SER A 118 15.50 -32.59 19.84
C SER A 118 15.91 -33.01 21.24
N ARG A 119 14.95 -33.02 22.17
CA ARG A 119 15.16 -33.59 23.49
C ARG A 119 15.20 -35.11 23.43
N SER A 120 15.82 -35.75 24.43
CA SER A 120 15.89 -37.21 24.52
C SER A 120 14.49 -37.82 24.64
N VAL A 121 14.34 -39.04 24.11
CA VAL A 121 13.07 -39.79 24.07
C VAL A 121 12.44 -39.92 25.47
N GLU A 122 13.25 -39.99 26.52
CA GLU A 122 12.82 -40.07 27.93
C GLU A 122 12.04 -38.84 28.41
N SER A 123 12.30 -37.67 27.82
CA SER A 123 11.66 -36.40 28.17
C SER A 123 10.57 -35.97 27.18
N ALA A 124 10.39 -36.73 26.10
CA ALA A 124 9.39 -36.47 25.08
C ALA A 124 8.05 -37.09 25.50
N SER A 125 6.99 -36.28 25.53
CA SER A 125 5.65 -36.77 25.86
C SER A 125 5.02 -37.38 24.59
N ASN A 126 4.94 -38.71 24.54
CA ASN A 126 4.23 -39.41 23.47
C ASN A 126 2.76 -38.95 23.41
N GLY A 127 2.36 -38.34 22.30
CA GLY A 127 1.02 -37.78 22.09
C GLY A 127 0.98 -36.27 21.83
N SER A 128 2.11 -35.57 21.94
CA SER A 128 2.25 -34.16 21.55
C SER A 128 3.22 -34.02 20.38
N MET A 129 2.82 -33.33 19.31
CA MET A 129 3.74 -32.92 18.23
C MET A 129 4.73 -31.83 18.68
N VAL A 130 4.55 -31.31 19.90
CA VAL A 130 5.26 -30.16 20.46
C VAL A 130 6.10 -30.62 21.66
N GLN A 131 7.36 -30.16 21.73
CA GLN A 131 8.30 -30.60 22.78
C GLN A 131 8.10 -29.87 24.12
N ASP A 132 7.62 -28.62 24.11
CA ASP A 132 7.30 -27.85 25.32
C ASP A 132 6.34 -26.67 25.08
N LEU A 133 6.03 -25.93 26.15
CA LEU A 133 5.14 -24.77 26.08
C LEU A 133 5.67 -23.64 25.18
N SER A 134 6.99 -23.49 25.08
CA SER A 134 7.60 -22.45 24.24
C SER A 134 7.43 -22.77 22.76
N ASP A 135 7.55 -24.05 22.41
CA ASP A 135 7.32 -24.60 21.08
C ASP A 135 5.82 -24.51 20.71
N MET A 136 4.92 -24.74 21.67
CA MET A 136 3.47 -24.57 21.47
C MET A 136 3.11 -23.12 21.14
N LYS A 137 3.66 -22.17 21.90
CA LYS A 137 3.45 -20.73 21.67
C LYS A 137 4.01 -20.26 20.33
N ARG A 138 5.10 -20.86 19.87
CA ARG A 138 5.70 -20.56 18.58
C ARG A 138 4.83 -21.10 17.45
N LEU A 139 4.42 -22.37 17.52
CA LEU A 139 3.54 -22.97 16.53
C LEU A 139 2.22 -22.19 16.39
N GLY A 140 1.61 -21.73 17.49
CA GLY A 140 0.44 -20.87 17.44
C GLY A 140 0.67 -19.55 16.68
N LYS A 141 1.81 -18.88 16.93
CA LYS A 141 2.18 -17.65 16.20
C LYS A 141 2.48 -17.90 14.73
N ASP A 142 3.08 -19.05 14.42
CA ASP A 142 3.37 -19.44 13.05
C ASP A 142 2.06 -19.75 12.30
N MET A 143 1.07 -20.35 12.98
CA MET A 143 -0.28 -20.57 12.44
C MET A 143 -1.06 -19.26 12.24
N GLU A 144 -0.98 -18.30 13.16
CA GLU A 144 -1.62 -16.98 13.02
C GLU A 144 -1.08 -16.19 11.81
N ARG A 145 0.16 -16.47 11.40
CA ARG A 145 0.81 -15.84 10.24
C ARG A 145 0.43 -16.50 8.92
N MET A 146 -0.11 -17.72 8.94
CA MET A 146 -0.57 -18.40 7.74
C MET A 146 -1.87 -17.76 7.24
N LYS A 147 -1.87 -17.35 5.97
CA LYS A 147 -3.05 -16.77 5.33
C LYS A 147 -4.09 -17.85 5.06
N THR A 148 -5.36 -17.47 5.16
CA THR A 148 -6.48 -18.34 4.77
C THR A 148 -6.66 -18.36 3.26
N GLU A 149 -7.37 -19.36 2.73
CA GLU A 149 -7.67 -19.48 1.29
C GLU A 149 -8.35 -18.23 0.73
N GLN A 150 -9.22 -17.60 1.52
CA GLN A 150 -9.89 -16.36 1.15
C GLN A 150 -8.90 -15.21 0.94
N GLN A 151 -7.91 -15.08 1.82
CA GLN A 151 -6.87 -14.06 1.73
C GLN A 151 -5.89 -14.31 0.58
N LEU A 152 -5.60 -15.58 0.27
CA LEU A 152 -4.77 -15.96 -0.88
C LEU A 152 -5.47 -15.62 -2.20
N ASN A 153 -6.78 -15.91 -2.31
CA ASN A 153 -7.59 -15.57 -3.48
C ASN A 153 -7.68 -14.05 -3.71
N GLU A 154 -7.82 -13.25 -2.65
CA GLU A 154 -7.81 -11.78 -2.74
C GLU A 154 -6.47 -11.21 -3.24
N GLU A 155 -5.37 -11.95 -3.03
CA GLU A 155 -4.03 -11.61 -3.51
C GLU A 155 -3.70 -12.21 -4.88
N GLY A 156 -4.65 -12.94 -5.50
CA GLY A 156 -4.46 -13.61 -6.80
C GLY A 156 -3.54 -14.84 -6.71
N LEU A 157 -3.29 -15.36 -5.51
CA LEU A 157 -2.53 -16.57 -5.27
C LEU A 157 -3.51 -17.75 -5.23
N VAL A 158 -3.45 -18.62 -6.24
CA VAL A 158 -4.28 -19.83 -6.31
C VAL A 158 -3.44 -20.99 -5.79
N ASN A 159 -4.01 -21.80 -4.90
CA ASN A 159 -3.37 -23.03 -4.45
C ASN A 159 -3.13 -23.96 -5.65
N ASP A 160 -1.98 -24.64 -5.67
CA ASP A 160 -1.68 -25.61 -6.72
C ASP A 160 -2.81 -26.65 -6.80
N PRO A 161 -3.25 -27.02 -8.02
CA PRO A 161 -4.31 -28.00 -8.19
C PRO A 161 -3.88 -29.33 -7.56
N ILE A 162 -4.78 -29.91 -6.75
CA ILE A 162 -4.59 -31.21 -6.12
C ILE A 162 -4.31 -32.23 -7.23
N GLN A 163 -3.10 -32.79 -7.22
CA GLN A 163 -2.74 -33.90 -8.09
C GLN A 163 -3.32 -35.18 -7.49
N TYR A 164 -4.23 -35.83 -8.22
CA TYR A 164 -4.86 -37.10 -7.87
C TYR A 164 -3.96 -38.29 -8.23
#